data_AF-A0A7R7DL76-F1
#
_entry.id   AF-A0A7R7DL76-F1
#
_cell.length_a   1.000
_cell.length_b   1.000
_cell.length_c   1.000
_cell.angle_alpha   90.00
_cell.angle_beta   90.00
_cell.angle_gamma   90.00
#
_symmetry.space_group_name_H-M   'P 1'
#
loop_
_entity.id
_entity.type
_entity.pdbx_description
1 polymer ?
#
loop_
_entity_poly.entity_id
_entity_poly.type
_entity_poly.pdbx_seq_one_letter_code
_entity_poly.pdbx_strand_id
1 'polypeptide(L)'
;MSAAGSSLALRRRWADLIASGYDRLVASDPGLARLRLALGVLVSVALAVLVLGLAGFAITGVLLGASIAMVTSSGPVQRTVRRQAAVIGLTIVPAAGALTLSALLGGHRVVSDLVFLAVIFVAVYIRRIPDYGFPLGFPAFMMFFFASFVGASPAALPMLLLAIAIGLVCAGLIRIVVLPPRSARTFRRVRRGFQARLAQVLDSVADLLADGATPSRLDRLRRRVDRMHESALMVEAELDTPLAPDDAALHQRRVLGAELAAESLAHEARRAMTAADRPGDADRAVARDRLATLIELIRIDRQRGGSGSSGYRTGSATASSEPPAPVPRRAVCCGRSPRSARRSPARRITGRSSARRWTTTRTCRSAPTAARPPRRYAAWSVGCCRPPGRRCRPRWAADSPSSPVSCCPRSGGTGRSSPRSWCSPAPPRPARR
;
A
#
# COMPACT_ATOMS: atom_id res chain seq x y z
N MET A 1 -10.58 -52.43 17.53
CA MET A 1 -11.20 -51.10 17.26
C MET A 1 -10.34 -49.89 17.67
N SER A 2 -9.37 -49.98 18.59
CA SER A 2 -8.62 -48.79 19.09
C SER A 2 -7.79 -48.01 18.04
N ALA A 3 -7.14 -48.68 17.09
CA ALA A 3 -6.23 -48.04 16.11
C ALA A 3 -6.90 -47.12 15.07
N ALA A 4 -8.22 -47.26 14.84
CA ALA A 4 -8.94 -46.40 13.91
C ALA A 4 -9.27 -45.01 14.51
N GLY A 5 -9.41 -44.91 15.84
CA GLY A 5 -9.71 -43.65 16.51
C GLY A 5 -8.54 -42.67 16.53
N SER A 6 -7.31 -43.16 16.72
CA SER A 6 -6.11 -42.32 16.79
C SER A 6 -5.75 -41.66 15.46
N SER A 7 -5.94 -42.35 14.34
CA SER A 7 -5.66 -41.80 13.00
C SER A 7 -6.66 -40.72 12.59
N LEU A 8 -7.94 -40.85 12.96
CA LEU A 8 -8.97 -39.82 12.78
C LEU A 8 -8.73 -38.60 13.67
N ALA A 9 -8.35 -38.80 14.94
CA ALA A 9 -7.98 -37.71 15.85
C ALA A 9 -6.76 -36.93 15.35
N LEU A 10 -5.73 -37.64 14.84
CA LEU A 10 -4.55 -37.01 14.24
C LEU A 10 -4.93 -36.21 12.98
N ARG A 11 -5.76 -36.76 12.09
CA ARG A 11 -6.23 -36.06 10.87
C ARG A 11 -7.03 -34.79 11.20
N ARG A 12 -7.91 -34.83 12.20
CA ARG A 12 -8.64 -33.63 12.67
C ARG A 12 -7.68 -32.58 13.21
N ARG A 13 -6.77 -32.96 14.11
CA ARG A 13 -5.76 -32.05 14.67
C ARG A 13 -4.87 -31.40 13.60
N TRP A 14 -4.50 -32.14 12.54
CA TRP A 14 -3.81 -31.55 11.38
C TRP A 14 -4.69 -30.58 10.60
N ALA A 15 -5.96 -30.89 10.35
CA ALA A 15 -6.89 -29.99 9.69
C ALA A 15 -7.11 -28.70 10.50
N ASP A 16 -7.26 -28.79 11.81
CA ASP A 16 -7.46 -27.66 12.72
C ASP A 16 -6.21 -26.75 12.78
N LEU A 17 -5.01 -27.34 12.76
CA LEU A 17 -3.74 -26.61 12.67
C LEU A 17 -3.56 -25.92 11.31
N ILE A 18 -3.94 -26.58 10.21
CA ILE A 18 -3.89 -26.00 8.86
C ILE A 18 -4.90 -24.86 8.72
N ALA A 19 -6.12 -25.02 9.24
CA ALA A 19 -7.13 -23.95 9.26
C ALA A 19 -6.67 -22.76 10.12
N SER A 20 -6.22 -23.01 11.35
CA SER A 20 -5.70 -21.97 12.25
C SER A 20 -4.48 -21.24 11.67
N GLY A 21 -3.62 -21.94 10.94
CA GLY A 21 -2.49 -21.36 10.21
C GLY A 21 -2.95 -20.52 9.02
N TYR A 22 -3.92 -21.02 8.25
CA TYR A 22 -4.54 -20.32 7.13
C TYR A 22 -5.21 -19.02 7.57
N ASP A 23 -6.02 -19.03 8.63
CA ASP A 23 -6.71 -17.84 9.15
C ASP A 23 -5.71 -16.76 9.59
N ARG A 24 -4.60 -17.16 10.24
CA ARG A 24 -3.50 -16.24 10.61
C ARG A 24 -2.77 -15.69 9.38
N LEU A 25 -2.58 -16.49 8.33
CA LEU A 25 -1.97 -16.05 7.07
C LEU A 25 -2.89 -15.08 6.30
N VAL A 26 -4.19 -15.35 6.23
CA VAL A 26 -5.20 -14.46 5.63
C VAL A 26 -5.30 -13.15 6.40
N ALA A 27 -5.21 -13.18 7.73
CA ALA A 27 -5.17 -11.98 8.57
C ALA A 27 -3.88 -11.16 8.41
N SER A 28 -2.77 -11.78 7.99
CA SER A 28 -1.46 -11.13 7.81
C SER A 28 -1.19 -10.64 6.38
N ASP A 29 -1.74 -11.31 5.37
CA ASP A 29 -1.56 -11.02 3.93
C ASP A 29 -2.90 -11.26 3.19
N PRO A 30 -3.85 -10.31 3.24
CA PRO A 30 -5.15 -10.47 2.61
C PRO A 30 -4.99 -10.66 1.09
N GLY A 31 -5.34 -11.84 0.57
CA GLY A 31 -5.15 -12.20 -0.84
C GLY A 31 -3.85 -12.97 -1.17
N LEU A 32 -3.03 -13.28 -0.15
CA LEU A 32 -1.83 -14.13 -0.26
C LEU A 32 -0.82 -13.61 -1.30
N ALA A 33 -0.74 -12.30 -1.49
CA ALA A 33 0.08 -11.68 -2.52
C ALA A 33 1.56 -11.72 -2.14
N ARG A 34 1.90 -11.37 -0.89
CA ARG A 34 3.27 -11.41 -0.36
C ARG A 34 3.76 -12.85 -0.25
N LEU A 35 2.91 -13.77 0.20
CA LEU A 35 3.20 -15.21 0.21
C LEU A 35 3.52 -15.75 -1.19
N ARG A 36 2.73 -15.36 -2.21
CA ARG A 36 2.96 -15.77 -3.60
C ARG A 36 4.29 -15.23 -4.15
N LEU A 37 4.65 -13.98 -3.83
CA LEU A 37 5.94 -13.42 -4.21
C LEU A 37 7.10 -14.19 -3.54
N ALA A 38 7.03 -14.43 -2.23
CA ALA A 38 8.04 -15.18 -1.48
C ALA A 38 8.21 -16.61 -2.02
N LEU A 39 7.10 -17.33 -2.24
CA LEU A 39 7.11 -18.67 -2.82
C LEU A 39 7.70 -18.67 -4.25
N GLY A 40 7.40 -17.64 -5.04
CA GLY A 40 7.99 -17.45 -6.37
C GLY A 40 9.50 -17.33 -6.36
N VAL A 41 10.07 -16.60 -5.39
CA VAL A 41 11.53 -16.55 -5.17
C VAL A 41 12.07 -17.92 -4.78
N LEU A 42 11.45 -18.55 -3.78
CA LEU A 42 11.88 -19.84 -3.22
C LEU A 42 11.91 -20.95 -4.28
N VAL A 43 10.85 -21.06 -5.09
CA VAL A 43 10.76 -22.04 -6.19
C VAL A 43 11.72 -21.69 -7.34
N SER A 44 11.94 -20.41 -7.65
CA SER A 44 12.93 -20.00 -8.67
C SER A 44 14.35 -20.41 -8.29
N VAL A 45 14.72 -20.22 -7.02
CA VAL A 45 16.05 -20.59 -6.48
C VAL A 45 16.19 -22.10 -6.40
N ALA A 46 15.20 -22.81 -5.86
CA ALA A 46 15.22 -24.27 -5.78
C ALA A 46 15.33 -24.92 -7.16
N LEU A 47 14.61 -24.41 -8.16
CA LEU A 47 14.70 -24.88 -9.54
C LEU A 47 16.09 -24.62 -10.15
N ALA A 48 16.67 -23.42 -9.95
CA ALA A 48 18.00 -23.10 -10.45
C ALA A 48 19.08 -24.00 -9.83
N VAL A 49 19.03 -24.22 -8.51
CA VAL A 49 19.94 -25.13 -7.80
C VAL A 49 19.79 -26.57 -8.33
N LEU A 50 18.56 -27.06 -8.49
CA LEU A 50 18.29 -28.40 -9.00
C LEU A 50 18.83 -28.60 -10.42
N VAL A 51 18.52 -27.67 -11.35
CA VAL A 51 18.96 -27.78 -12.75
C VAL A 51 20.47 -27.70 -12.88
N LEU A 52 21.14 -26.78 -12.17
CA LEU A 52 22.60 -26.63 -12.23
C LEU A 52 23.34 -27.79 -11.54
N GLY A 53 22.81 -28.28 -10.43
CA GLY A 53 23.36 -29.46 -9.74
C GLY A 53 23.26 -30.73 -10.58
N LEU A 54 22.11 -30.98 -11.22
CA LEU A 54 21.92 -32.11 -12.13
C LEU A 54 22.78 -31.98 -13.41
N ALA A 55 23.05 -30.76 -13.86
CA ALA A 55 23.95 -30.49 -15.00
C ALA A 55 25.44 -30.54 -14.64
N GLY A 56 25.81 -30.93 -13.40
CA GLY A 56 27.20 -31.15 -13.00
C GLY A 56 28.03 -29.88 -12.83
N PHE A 57 27.41 -28.72 -12.62
CA PHE A 57 28.15 -27.47 -12.37
C PHE A 57 28.88 -27.53 -11.03
N ALA A 58 30.09 -26.96 -10.99
CA ALA A 58 30.80 -26.71 -9.75
C ALA A 58 29.95 -25.83 -8.80
N ILE A 59 30.16 -25.97 -7.48
CA ILE A 59 29.40 -25.26 -6.44
C ILE A 59 29.36 -23.74 -6.68
N THR A 60 30.45 -23.14 -7.18
CA THR A 60 30.52 -21.73 -7.57
C THR A 60 29.51 -21.35 -8.67
N GLY A 61 29.34 -22.19 -9.70
CA GLY A 61 28.34 -22.02 -10.75
C GLY A 61 26.91 -22.21 -10.24
N VAL A 62 26.68 -23.20 -9.38
CA VAL A 62 25.38 -23.43 -8.73
C VAL A 62 24.98 -22.21 -7.88
N LEU A 63 25.90 -21.69 -7.05
CA LEU A 63 25.67 -20.51 -6.22
C LEU A 63 25.44 -19.24 -7.06
N LEU A 64 26.18 -19.05 -8.15
CA LEU A 64 26.00 -17.91 -9.06
C LEU A 64 24.63 -17.97 -9.76
N GLY A 65 24.24 -19.13 -10.29
CA GLY A 65 22.94 -19.33 -10.92
C GLY A 65 21.76 -19.22 -9.96
N ALA A 66 21.94 -19.69 -8.72
CA ALA A 66 20.97 -19.51 -7.64
C ALA A 66 20.83 -18.02 -7.23
N SER A 67 21.94 -17.27 -7.16
CA SER A 67 21.93 -15.86 -6.78
C SER A 67 21.29 -14.97 -7.85
N ILE A 68 21.58 -15.18 -9.14
CA ILE A 68 20.88 -14.45 -10.21
C ILE A 68 19.38 -14.80 -10.23
N ALA A 69 19.01 -16.06 -9.97
CA ALA A 69 17.62 -16.47 -9.89
C ALA A 69 16.90 -15.78 -8.71
N MET A 70 17.53 -15.72 -7.53
CA MET A 70 17.01 -15.01 -6.35
C MET A 70 16.84 -13.50 -6.61
N VAL A 71 17.86 -12.85 -7.17
CA VAL A 71 17.86 -11.41 -7.43
C VAL A 71 16.82 -11.05 -8.51
N THR A 72 16.73 -11.86 -9.57
CA THR A 72 15.77 -11.64 -10.66
C THR A 72 14.32 -11.95 -10.24
N SER A 73 14.12 -12.88 -9.31
CA SER A 73 12.78 -13.24 -8.80
C SER A 73 12.30 -12.35 -7.64
N SER A 74 13.19 -11.69 -6.91
CA SER A 74 12.84 -10.73 -5.85
C SER A 74 12.57 -9.31 -6.36
N GLY A 75 13.06 -8.94 -7.55
CA GLY A 75 12.81 -7.63 -8.16
C GLY A 75 11.33 -7.37 -8.51
N PRO A 76 10.96 -6.10 -8.82
CA PRO A 76 9.58 -5.71 -9.14
C PRO A 76 8.92 -6.55 -10.24
N VAL A 77 7.62 -6.86 -10.05
CA VAL A 77 6.83 -7.60 -11.07
C VAL A 77 6.29 -6.63 -12.10
N GLN A 78 6.42 -6.98 -13.37
CA GLN A 78 5.91 -6.21 -14.50
C GLN A 78 4.42 -6.48 -14.74
N ARG A 79 3.69 -5.44 -15.16
CA ARG A 79 2.23 -5.51 -15.41
C ARG A 79 1.79 -6.50 -16.49
N THR A 80 2.66 -6.89 -17.41
CA THR A 80 2.35 -7.83 -18.49
C THR A 80 3.42 -8.89 -18.62
N VAL A 81 3.01 -10.11 -19.03
CA VAL A 81 3.93 -11.23 -19.29
C VAL A 81 4.99 -10.85 -20.33
N ARG A 82 4.60 -10.17 -21.43
CA ARG A 82 5.55 -9.72 -22.46
C ARG A 82 6.62 -8.77 -21.89
N ARG A 83 6.23 -7.85 -21.00
CA ARG A 83 7.18 -6.93 -20.37
C ARG A 83 8.05 -7.64 -19.31
N GLN A 84 7.48 -8.59 -18.56
CA GLN A 84 8.26 -9.44 -17.65
C GLN A 84 9.34 -10.22 -18.40
N ALA A 85 8.98 -10.84 -19.53
CA ALA A 85 9.91 -11.55 -20.40
C ALA A 85 10.98 -10.63 -20.99
N ALA A 86 10.58 -9.46 -21.51
CA ALA A 86 11.52 -8.48 -22.05
C ALA A 86 12.52 -7.96 -20.99
N VAL A 87 12.06 -7.70 -19.76
CA VAL A 87 12.94 -7.26 -18.66
C VAL A 87 13.90 -8.38 -18.24
N ILE A 88 13.42 -9.61 -18.01
CA ILE A 88 14.27 -10.75 -17.63
C ILE A 88 15.28 -11.08 -18.75
N GLY A 89 14.85 -11.03 -20.02
CA GLY A 89 15.74 -11.20 -21.16
C GLY A 89 16.80 -10.11 -21.24
N LEU A 90 16.41 -8.84 -21.06
CA LEU A 90 17.34 -7.70 -21.07
C LEU A 90 18.32 -7.73 -19.88
N THR A 91 17.94 -8.34 -18.74
CA THR A 91 18.81 -8.52 -17.57
C THR A 91 20.08 -9.32 -17.90
N ILE A 92 20.08 -10.20 -18.91
CA ILE A 92 21.28 -11.00 -19.26
C ILE A 92 22.45 -10.11 -19.66
N VAL A 93 22.20 -9.00 -20.38
CA VAL A 93 23.25 -8.14 -20.95
C VAL A 93 24.09 -7.45 -19.85
N PRO A 94 23.50 -6.69 -18.89
CA PRO A 94 24.28 -6.06 -17.85
C PRO A 94 24.77 -7.06 -16.78
N ALA A 95 24.08 -8.20 -16.57
CA ALA A 95 24.55 -9.26 -15.67
C ALA A 95 25.81 -9.96 -16.21
N ALA A 96 25.79 -10.40 -17.47
CA ALA A 96 26.93 -11.00 -18.15
C ALA A 96 28.08 -9.99 -18.35
N GLY A 97 27.76 -8.76 -18.76
CA GLY A 97 28.76 -7.71 -18.94
C GLY A 97 29.51 -7.37 -17.65
N ALA A 98 28.78 -7.25 -16.53
CA ALA A 98 29.38 -6.97 -15.23
C ALA A 98 30.22 -8.14 -14.69
N LEU A 99 29.77 -9.39 -14.87
CA LEU A 99 30.56 -10.59 -14.55
C LEU A 99 31.87 -10.63 -15.35
N THR A 100 31.78 -10.46 -16.68
CA THR A 100 32.92 -10.47 -17.61
C THR A 100 33.92 -9.36 -17.29
N LEU A 101 33.43 -8.15 -17.01
CA LEU A 101 34.28 -7.01 -16.65
C LEU A 101 35.05 -7.28 -15.35
N SER A 102 34.39 -7.84 -14.33
CA SER A 102 35.07 -8.22 -13.08
C SER A 102 36.12 -9.32 -13.28
N ALA A 103 35.85 -10.33 -14.12
CA ALA A 103 36.80 -11.42 -14.39
C ALA A 103 38.04 -10.94 -15.17
N LEU A 104 37.87 -10.02 -16.12
CA LEU A 104 38.97 -9.41 -16.87
C LEU A 104 39.84 -8.49 -15.98
N LEU A 105 39.26 -7.83 -14.98
CA LEU A 105 39.96 -6.91 -14.08
C LEU A 105 40.62 -7.60 -12.87
N GLY A 106 40.53 -8.92 -12.75
CA GLY A 106 41.08 -9.68 -11.61
C GLY A 106 42.59 -9.49 -11.35
N GLY A 107 43.37 -9.14 -12.38
CA GLY A 107 44.79 -8.80 -12.25
C GLY A 107 45.09 -7.41 -11.64
N HIS A 108 44.11 -6.51 -11.60
CA HIS A 108 44.29 -5.11 -11.18
C HIS A 108 43.26 -4.71 -10.12
N ARG A 109 43.48 -5.16 -8.87
CA ARG A 109 42.55 -4.96 -7.73
C ARG A 109 42.01 -3.53 -7.62
N VAL A 110 42.89 -2.51 -7.59
CA VAL A 110 42.49 -1.09 -7.49
C VAL A 110 41.59 -0.64 -8.65
N VAL A 111 41.86 -1.13 -9.87
CA VAL A 111 41.02 -0.80 -11.04
C VAL A 111 39.67 -1.53 -10.95
N SER A 112 39.67 -2.79 -10.49
CA SER A 112 38.44 -3.54 -10.20
C SER A 112 37.55 -2.83 -9.18
N ASP A 113 38.13 -2.32 -8.09
CA ASP A 113 37.39 -1.62 -7.03
C ASP A 113 36.78 -0.29 -7.53
N LEU A 114 37.53 0.49 -8.33
CA LEU A 114 37.04 1.73 -8.95
C LEU A 114 35.91 1.45 -9.96
N VAL A 115 36.04 0.39 -10.76
CA VAL A 115 35.01 -0.03 -11.71
C VAL A 115 33.78 -0.59 -10.99
N PHE A 116 33.95 -1.34 -9.90
CA PHE A 116 32.85 -1.79 -9.06
C PHE A 116 32.07 -0.61 -8.47
N LEU A 117 32.77 0.40 -7.96
CA LEU A 117 32.17 1.64 -7.47
C LEU A 117 31.39 2.37 -8.57
N ALA A 118 31.94 2.44 -9.80
CA ALA A 118 31.22 2.99 -10.95
C ALA A 118 29.95 2.18 -11.30
N VAL A 119 30.02 0.84 -11.26
CA VAL A 119 28.85 -0.05 -11.45
C VAL A 119 27.78 0.20 -10.39
N ILE A 120 28.17 0.41 -9.12
CA ILE A 120 27.23 0.78 -8.04
C ILE A 120 26.54 2.12 -8.36
N PHE A 121 27.31 3.15 -8.72
CA PHE A 121 26.73 4.45 -9.08
C PHE A 121 25.77 4.37 -10.27
N VAL A 122 26.13 3.63 -11.32
CA VAL A 122 25.25 3.39 -12.47
C VAL A 122 24.00 2.62 -12.06
N ALA A 123 24.13 1.52 -11.33
CA ALA A 123 23.02 0.67 -10.87
C ALA A 123 22.05 1.42 -9.94
N VAL A 124 22.53 2.37 -9.15
CA VAL A 124 21.69 3.26 -8.33
C VAL A 124 21.06 4.37 -9.19
N TYR A 125 21.83 5.02 -10.08
CA TYR A 125 21.35 6.10 -10.94
C TYR A 125 20.22 5.66 -11.87
N ILE A 126 20.32 4.47 -12.47
CA ILE A 126 19.26 3.98 -13.36
C ILE A 126 17.96 3.62 -12.63
N ARG A 127 17.94 3.50 -11.29
CA ARG A 127 16.68 3.29 -10.51
C ARG A 127 15.63 4.38 -10.75
N ARG A 128 16.04 5.56 -11.22
CA ARG A 128 15.13 6.65 -11.65
C ARG A 128 14.27 6.28 -12.86
N ILE A 129 14.68 5.29 -13.65
CA ILE A 129 13.95 4.81 -14.83
C ILE A 129 12.89 3.82 -14.33
N PRO A 130 11.59 4.16 -14.40
CA PRO A 130 10.54 3.26 -13.93
C PRO A 130 10.59 1.94 -14.70
N ASP A 131 10.20 0.86 -14.01
CA ASP A 131 10.11 -0.52 -14.49
C ASP A 131 11.42 -1.20 -14.93
N TYR A 132 12.44 -0.47 -15.39
CA TYR A 132 13.69 -1.02 -15.91
C TYR A 132 14.89 -0.81 -14.97
N GLY A 133 14.91 0.26 -14.18
CA GLY A 133 16.07 0.66 -13.39
C GLY A 133 16.58 -0.38 -12.41
N PHE A 134 15.75 -0.73 -11.42
CA PHE A 134 16.09 -1.76 -10.43
C PHE A 134 16.36 -3.15 -11.05
N PRO A 135 15.49 -3.73 -11.90
CA PRO A 135 15.67 -5.10 -12.40
C PRO A 135 16.80 -5.26 -13.43
N LEU A 136 17.42 -4.19 -13.93
CA LEU A 136 18.65 -4.26 -14.72
C LEU A 136 19.89 -3.98 -13.87
N GLY A 137 19.84 -2.96 -13.00
CA GLY A 137 21.00 -2.52 -12.23
C GLY A 137 21.38 -3.43 -11.07
N PHE A 138 20.40 -3.94 -10.32
CA PHE A 138 20.67 -4.75 -9.14
C PHE A 138 21.28 -6.14 -9.49
N PRO A 139 20.81 -6.86 -10.53
CA PRO A 139 21.51 -8.03 -11.04
C PRO A 139 22.95 -7.77 -11.50
N ALA A 140 23.19 -6.67 -12.23
CA ALA A 140 24.52 -6.31 -12.72
C ALA A 140 25.53 -6.10 -11.58
N PHE A 141 25.13 -5.31 -10.58
CA PHE A 141 25.86 -5.13 -9.33
C PHE A 141 26.17 -6.46 -8.63
N MET A 142 25.16 -7.32 -8.48
CA MET A 142 25.32 -8.61 -7.80
C MET A 142 26.25 -9.57 -8.54
N MET A 143 26.20 -9.62 -9.88
CA MET A 143 27.10 -10.48 -10.66
C MET A 143 28.54 -9.97 -10.65
N PHE A 144 28.77 -8.65 -10.66
CA PHE A 144 30.11 -8.09 -10.46
C PHE A 144 30.68 -8.49 -9.09
N PHE A 145 29.89 -8.28 -8.03
CA PHE A 145 30.28 -8.61 -6.66
C PHE A 145 30.61 -10.09 -6.51
N PHE A 146 29.79 -10.99 -7.08
CA PHE A 146 30.06 -12.43 -7.08
C PHE A 146 31.37 -12.79 -7.81
N ALA A 147 31.60 -12.25 -9.00
CA ALA A 147 32.84 -12.51 -9.75
C ALA A 147 34.09 -12.01 -9.00
N SER A 148 34.01 -10.83 -8.39
CA SER A 148 35.09 -10.26 -7.56
C SER A 148 35.38 -11.09 -6.33
N PHE A 149 34.35 -11.61 -5.66
CA PHE A 149 34.52 -12.43 -4.45
C PHE A 149 35.03 -13.85 -4.74
N VAL A 150 34.58 -14.46 -5.84
CA VAL A 150 35.03 -15.80 -6.27
C VAL A 150 36.42 -15.76 -6.94
N GLY A 151 36.89 -14.59 -7.36
CA GLY A 151 38.13 -14.47 -8.15
C GLY A 151 37.97 -15.10 -9.53
N ALA A 152 36.84 -14.82 -10.20
CA ALA A 152 36.49 -15.47 -11.46
C ALA A 152 37.58 -15.27 -12.54
N SER A 153 38.16 -16.37 -13.03
CA SER A 153 39.15 -16.32 -14.10
C SER A 153 38.48 -16.20 -15.47
N PRO A 154 39.15 -15.58 -16.48
CA PRO A 154 38.64 -15.54 -17.85
C PRO A 154 38.34 -16.93 -18.44
N ALA A 155 39.10 -17.96 -18.05
CA ALA A 155 38.87 -19.34 -18.48
C ALA A 155 37.56 -19.95 -17.94
N ALA A 156 37.08 -19.52 -16.77
CA ALA A 156 35.82 -19.98 -16.20
C ALA A 156 34.58 -19.26 -16.77
N LEU A 157 34.76 -18.14 -17.50
CA LEU A 157 33.65 -17.30 -17.98
C LEU A 157 32.56 -18.04 -18.76
N PRO A 158 32.86 -18.95 -19.73
CA PRO A 158 31.81 -19.63 -20.48
C PRO A 158 30.85 -20.42 -19.57
N MET A 159 31.40 -21.09 -18.55
CA MET A 159 30.63 -21.86 -17.58
C MET A 159 29.80 -20.95 -16.67
N LEU A 160 30.38 -19.84 -16.19
CA LEU A 160 29.69 -18.88 -15.33
C LEU A 160 28.58 -18.11 -16.08
N LEU A 161 28.80 -17.77 -17.35
CA LEU A 161 27.78 -17.15 -18.21
C LEU A 161 26.63 -18.11 -18.51
N LEU A 162 26.92 -19.39 -18.73
CA LEU A 162 25.89 -20.43 -18.89
C LEU A 162 25.07 -20.62 -17.60
N ALA A 163 25.73 -20.58 -16.42
CA ALA A 163 25.04 -20.61 -15.14
C ALA A 163 24.12 -19.39 -14.93
N ILE A 164 24.54 -18.19 -15.36
CA ILE A 164 23.69 -16.99 -15.37
C ILE A 164 22.46 -17.20 -16.26
N ALA A 165 22.66 -17.69 -17.48
CA ALA A 165 21.58 -17.93 -18.44
C ALA A 165 20.55 -18.94 -17.88
N ILE A 166 21.01 -20.06 -17.31
CA ILE A 166 20.14 -21.08 -16.70
C ILE A 166 19.36 -20.48 -15.51
N GLY A 167 20.01 -19.72 -14.63
CA GLY A 167 19.36 -19.06 -13.49
C GLY A 167 18.28 -18.05 -13.92
N LEU A 168 18.55 -17.26 -14.97
CA LEU A 168 17.57 -16.35 -15.57
C LEU A 168 16.40 -17.09 -16.24
N VAL A 169 16.66 -18.21 -16.94
CA VAL A 169 15.61 -19.05 -17.52
C VAL A 169 14.74 -19.68 -16.43
N CYS A 170 15.32 -20.18 -15.34
CA CYS A 170 14.58 -20.72 -14.20
C CYS A 170 13.68 -19.67 -13.55
N ALA A 171 14.23 -18.48 -13.24
CA ALA A 171 13.43 -17.37 -12.72
C ALA A 171 12.35 -16.89 -13.71
N GLY A 172 12.68 -16.85 -15.00
CA GLY A 172 11.75 -16.56 -16.09
C GLY A 172 10.58 -17.53 -16.11
N LEU A 173 10.85 -18.84 -16.13
CA LEU A 173 9.84 -19.91 -16.16
C LEU A 173 8.87 -19.78 -14.98
N ILE A 174 9.37 -19.59 -13.76
CA ILE A 174 8.51 -19.43 -12.58
C ILE A 174 7.69 -18.13 -12.66
N ARG A 175 8.27 -16.99 -13.06
CA ARG A 175 7.54 -15.70 -13.12
C ARG A 175 6.60 -15.54 -14.32
N ILE A 176 6.79 -16.31 -15.38
CA ILE A 176 6.01 -16.21 -16.63
C ILE A 176 4.95 -17.32 -16.71
N VAL A 177 5.30 -18.56 -16.35
CA VAL A 177 4.44 -19.74 -16.55
C VAL A 177 3.72 -20.12 -15.26
N VAL A 178 4.45 -20.25 -14.14
CA VAL A 178 3.90 -20.79 -12.88
C VAL A 178 3.14 -19.72 -12.09
N LEU A 179 3.74 -18.53 -11.91
CA LEU A 179 3.20 -17.37 -11.18
C LEU A 179 3.06 -16.14 -12.11
N PRO A 180 2.27 -16.20 -13.19
CA PRO A 180 2.11 -15.08 -14.12
C PRO A 180 1.51 -13.83 -13.43
N PRO A 181 1.93 -12.61 -13.81
CA PRO A 181 1.32 -11.36 -13.34
C PRO A 181 -0.16 -11.29 -13.75
N ARG A 182 -1.07 -11.31 -12.76
CA ARG A 182 -2.54 -11.41 -12.97
C ARG A 182 -3.37 -10.25 -12.35
N SER A 183 -2.76 -9.15 -11.91
CA SER A 183 -3.46 -8.10 -11.12
C SER A 183 -4.70 -7.53 -11.78
N ALA A 184 -4.63 -7.11 -13.05
CA ALA A 184 -5.75 -6.44 -13.72
C ALA A 184 -7.02 -7.29 -13.83
N ARG A 185 -6.93 -8.63 -13.69
CA ARG A 185 -8.10 -9.52 -13.59
C ARG A 185 -8.50 -9.76 -12.13
N THR A 186 -7.53 -9.95 -11.24
CA THR A 186 -7.75 -10.12 -9.79
C THR A 186 -8.42 -8.89 -9.18
N PHE A 187 -7.83 -7.69 -9.31
CA PHE A 187 -8.43 -6.43 -8.89
C PHE A 187 -9.85 -6.21 -9.41
N ARG A 188 -10.11 -6.47 -10.71
CA ARG A 188 -11.47 -6.40 -11.26
C ARG A 188 -12.43 -7.39 -10.60
N ARG A 189 -11.97 -8.61 -10.26
CA ARG A 189 -12.79 -9.63 -9.58
C ARG A 189 -13.10 -9.22 -8.14
N VAL A 190 -12.10 -8.76 -7.39
CA VAL A 190 -12.24 -8.32 -5.99
C VAL A 190 -13.14 -7.08 -5.91
N ARG A 191 -12.93 -6.07 -6.77
CA ARG A 191 -13.77 -4.86 -6.85
C ARG A 191 -15.23 -5.17 -7.19
N ARG A 192 -15.51 -6.12 -8.11
CA ARG A 192 -16.89 -6.57 -8.39
C ARG A 192 -17.51 -7.30 -7.19
N GLY A 193 -16.70 -7.99 -6.39
CA GLY A 193 -17.11 -8.60 -5.12
C GLY A 193 -17.55 -7.54 -4.10
N PHE A 194 -16.72 -6.51 -3.88
CA PHE A 194 -17.07 -5.36 -3.05
C PHE A 194 -18.36 -4.67 -3.52
N GLN A 195 -18.48 -4.35 -4.82
CA GLN A 195 -19.69 -3.74 -5.39
C GLN A 195 -20.96 -4.60 -5.17
N ALA A 196 -20.84 -5.93 -5.23
CA ALA A 196 -21.95 -6.82 -4.94
C ALA A 196 -22.32 -6.86 -3.44
N ARG A 197 -21.33 -6.84 -2.53
CA ARG A 197 -21.59 -6.78 -1.08
C ARG A 197 -22.16 -5.42 -0.67
N LEU A 198 -21.70 -4.33 -1.27
CA LEU A 198 -22.25 -2.98 -1.12
C LEU A 198 -23.74 -2.95 -1.53
N ALA A 199 -24.08 -3.46 -2.71
CA ALA A 199 -25.48 -3.58 -3.14
C ALA A 199 -26.32 -4.39 -2.14
N GLN A 200 -25.80 -5.50 -1.60
CA GLN A 200 -26.50 -6.28 -0.57
C GLN A 200 -26.71 -5.51 0.75
N VAL A 201 -25.80 -4.61 1.15
CA VAL A 201 -26.03 -3.73 2.30
C VAL A 201 -27.18 -2.77 2.01
N LEU A 202 -27.17 -2.12 0.83
CA LEU A 202 -28.25 -1.21 0.41
C LEU A 202 -29.61 -1.92 0.29
N ASP A 203 -29.65 -3.14 -0.27
CA ASP A 203 -30.85 -3.99 -0.32
C ASP A 203 -31.40 -4.21 1.10
N SER A 204 -30.55 -4.58 2.07
CA SER A 204 -31.00 -4.82 3.44
C SER A 204 -31.37 -3.54 4.21
N VAL A 205 -30.88 -2.37 3.79
CA VAL A 205 -31.42 -1.09 4.27
C VAL A 205 -32.81 -0.84 3.68
N ALA A 206 -33.02 -1.11 2.38
CA ALA A 206 -34.32 -0.97 1.74
C ALA A 206 -35.38 -1.93 2.33
N ASP A 207 -35.02 -3.20 2.58
CA ASP A 207 -35.84 -4.20 3.29
C ASP A 207 -36.25 -3.68 4.68
N LEU A 208 -35.30 -3.10 5.42
CA LEU A 208 -35.52 -2.59 6.78
C LEU A 208 -36.48 -1.38 6.80
N LEU A 209 -36.36 -0.50 5.79
CA LEU A 209 -37.25 0.65 5.61
C LEU A 209 -38.64 0.26 5.09
N ALA A 210 -38.76 -0.82 4.32
CA ALA A 210 -40.05 -1.32 3.83
C ALA A 210 -40.83 -1.98 4.97
N ASP A 211 -40.25 -3.02 5.55
CA ASP A 211 -40.98 -4.01 6.36
C ASP A 211 -40.74 -3.88 7.87
N GLY A 212 -39.93 -2.91 8.30
CA GLY A 212 -39.64 -2.63 9.71
C GLY A 212 -38.51 -3.47 10.33
N ALA A 213 -38.05 -2.98 11.48
CA ALA A 213 -36.94 -3.53 12.24
C ALA A 213 -37.33 -4.77 13.08
N THR A 214 -37.04 -5.95 12.54
CA THR A 214 -37.03 -7.21 13.30
C THR A 214 -35.59 -7.56 13.71
N PRO A 215 -35.38 -8.28 14.85
CA PRO A 215 -34.02 -8.66 15.29
C PRO A 215 -33.23 -9.41 14.21
N SER A 216 -33.89 -10.32 13.48
CA SER A 216 -33.28 -11.09 12.40
C SER A 216 -32.86 -10.24 11.19
N ARG A 217 -33.58 -9.16 10.85
CA ARG A 217 -33.15 -8.18 9.83
C ARG A 217 -31.98 -7.33 10.32
N LEU A 218 -32.00 -6.89 11.57
CA LEU A 218 -30.91 -6.11 12.16
C LEU A 218 -29.59 -6.90 12.20
N ASP A 219 -29.63 -8.17 12.60
CA ASP A 219 -28.45 -9.04 12.60
C ASP A 219 -28.05 -9.51 11.20
N ARG A 220 -28.97 -9.49 10.22
CA ARG A 220 -28.63 -9.69 8.80
C ARG A 220 -27.89 -8.47 8.25
N LEU A 221 -28.33 -7.26 8.58
CA LEU A 221 -27.69 -6.00 8.16
C LEU A 221 -26.28 -5.88 8.75
N ARG A 222 -26.11 -6.09 10.07
CA ARG A 222 -24.78 -6.14 10.73
C ARG A 222 -23.83 -7.08 9.99
N ARG A 223 -24.21 -8.36 9.85
CA ARG A 223 -23.43 -9.37 9.12
C ARG A 223 -23.24 -9.10 7.62
N ARG A 224 -23.96 -8.15 7.01
CA ARG A 224 -23.70 -7.71 5.63
C ARG A 224 -22.70 -6.55 5.60
N VAL A 225 -22.74 -5.65 6.58
CA VAL A 225 -21.72 -4.60 6.80
C VAL A 225 -20.37 -5.22 7.12
N ASP A 226 -20.30 -6.16 8.07
CA ASP A 226 -19.04 -6.83 8.45
C ASP A 226 -18.38 -7.50 7.22
N ARG A 227 -19.17 -8.21 6.41
CA ARG A 227 -18.71 -8.81 5.16
C ARG A 227 -18.38 -7.78 4.09
N MET A 228 -19.01 -6.60 4.06
CA MET A 228 -18.60 -5.53 3.16
C MET A 228 -17.21 -5.02 3.54
N HIS A 229 -16.95 -4.78 4.82
CA HIS A 229 -15.65 -4.37 5.35
C HIS A 229 -14.53 -5.37 5.02
N GLU A 230 -14.74 -6.68 5.26
CA GLU A 230 -13.80 -7.73 4.80
C GLU A 230 -13.42 -7.60 3.31
N SER A 231 -14.40 -7.25 2.46
CA SER A 231 -14.14 -7.10 1.03
C SER A 231 -13.48 -5.77 0.66
N ALA A 232 -13.66 -4.73 1.46
CA ALA A 232 -12.90 -3.48 1.33
C ALA A 232 -11.42 -3.74 1.62
N LEU A 233 -11.10 -4.44 2.72
CA LEU A 233 -9.74 -4.87 3.07
C LEU A 233 -9.09 -5.72 1.96
N MET A 234 -9.85 -6.62 1.31
CA MET A 234 -9.34 -7.36 0.14
C MET A 234 -9.06 -6.46 -1.07
N VAL A 235 -9.84 -5.39 -1.29
CA VAL A 235 -9.55 -4.41 -2.36
C VAL A 235 -8.30 -3.60 -2.01
N GLU A 236 -8.17 -3.14 -0.76
CA GLU A 236 -7.00 -2.38 -0.30
C GLU A 236 -5.71 -3.20 -0.38
N ALA A 237 -5.73 -4.47 0.01
CA ALA A 237 -4.56 -5.34 -0.09
C ALA A 237 -4.11 -5.58 -1.54
N GLU A 238 -5.03 -5.67 -2.51
CA GLU A 238 -4.69 -5.72 -3.94
C GLU A 238 -4.14 -4.37 -4.44
N LEU A 239 -4.59 -3.24 -3.88
CA LEU A 239 -4.09 -1.88 -4.18
C LEU A 239 -2.70 -1.60 -3.59
N ASP A 240 -2.31 -2.28 -2.51
CA ASP A 240 -0.95 -2.25 -1.93
C ASP A 240 0.05 -3.14 -2.72
N THR A 241 -0.42 -3.95 -3.67
CA THR A 241 0.49 -4.79 -4.46
C THR A 241 1.36 -3.98 -5.44
N PRO A 242 2.59 -4.44 -5.76
CA PRO A 242 3.42 -3.83 -6.81
C PRO A 242 2.80 -3.80 -8.22
N LEU A 243 1.68 -4.50 -8.40
CA LEU A 243 0.95 -4.63 -9.66
C LEU A 243 -0.35 -3.81 -9.69
N ALA A 244 -0.57 -2.96 -8.69
CA ALA A 244 -1.72 -2.07 -8.59
C ALA A 244 -1.83 -1.11 -9.80
N PRO A 245 -3.06 -0.64 -10.13
CA PRO A 245 -3.25 0.39 -11.15
C PRO A 245 -2.59 1.72 -10.73
N ASP A 246 -2.21 2.56 -11.70
CA ASP A 246 -1.60 3.88 -11.42
C ASP A 246 -2.48 4.74 -10.49
N ASP A 247 -3.79 4.65 -10.69
CA ASP A 247 -4.81 5.33 -9.89
C ASP A 247 -5.10 4.66 -8.54
N ALA A 248 -4.16 3.91 -7.94
CA ALA A 248 -4.41 3.13 -6.72
C ALA A 248 -4.95 3.99 -5.57
N ALA A 249 -4.34 5.16 -5.32
CA ALA A 249 -4.78 6.09 -4.28
C ALA A 249 -6.20 6.68 -4.55
N LEU A 250 -6.58 6.84 -5.82
CA LEU A 250 -7.93 7.28 -6.19
C LEU A 250 -8.95 6.15 -5.97
N HIS A 251 -8.58 4.91 -6.27
CA HIS A 251 -9.42 3.74 -6.01
C HIS A 251 -9.62 3.51 -4.51
N GLN A 252 -8.55 3.61 -3.70
CA GLN A 252 -8.62 3.47 -2.25
C GLN A 252 -9.59 4.51 -1.64
N ARG A 253 -9.42 5.79 -1.98
CA ARG A 253 -10.33 6.87 -1.54
C ARG A 253 -11.80 6.63 -1.92
N ARG A 254 -12.06 6.05 -3.11
CA ARG A 254 -13.42 5.73 -3.57
C ARG A 254 -14.03 4.54 -2.83
N VAL A 255 -13.24 3.51 -2.52
CA VAL A 255 -13.68 2.34 -1.76
C VAL A 255 -14.03 2.75 -0.33
N LEU A 256 -13.11 3.41 0.37
CA LEU A 256 -13.30 3.93 1.72
C LEU A 256 -14.50 4.90 1.80
N GLY A 257 -14.67 5.78 0.80
CA GLY A 257 -15.81 6.69 0.74
C GLY A 257 -17.16 5.97 0.55
N ALA A 258 -17.20 4.89 -0.23
CA ALA A 258 -18.40 4.08 -0.42
C ALA A 258 -18.74 3.22 0.81
N GLU A 259 -17.72 2.69 1.48
CA GLU A 259 -17.82 1.94 2.73
C GLU A 259 -18.39 2.81 3.85
N LEU A 260 -17.74 3.93 4.17
CA LEU A 260 -18.20 4.86 5.22
C LEU A 260 -19.62 5.38 4.96
N ALA A 261 -19.99 5.61 3.70
CA ALA A 261 -21.33 6.03 3.33
C ALA A 261 -22.38 4.94 3.58
N ALA A 262 -22.07 3.68 3.25
CA ALA A 262 -22.95 2.54 3.48
C ALA A 262 -23.07 2.17 4.96
N GLU A 263 -21.99 2.28 5.74
CA GLU A 263 -22.02 2.13 7.21
C GLU A 263 -22.87 3.21 7.87
N SER A 264 -22.67 4.48 7.50
CA SER A 264 -23.44 5.61 8.02
C SER A 264 -24.94 5.44 7.71
N LEU A 265 -25.27 5.07 6.47
CA LEU A 265 -26.64 4.79 6.06
C LEU A 265 -27.25 3.61 6.84
N ALA A 266 -26.52 2.50 7.01
CA ALA A 266 -26.99 1.35 7.77
C ALA A 266 -27.19 1.68 9.26
N HIS A 267 -26.34 2.54 9.83
CA HIS A 267 -26.48 3.02 11.20
C HIS A 267 -27.73 3.88 11.38
N GLU A 268 -27.93 4.88 10.52
CA GLU A 268 -29.09 5.79 10.62
C GLU A 268 -30.41 5.09 10.30
N ALA A 269 -30.45 4.21 9.29
CA ALA A 269 -31.64 3.41 8.99
C ALA A 269 -32.03 2.48 10.15
N ARG A 270 -31.03 1.84 10.81
CA ARG A 270 -31.27 1.09 12.04
C ARG A 270 -31.86 2.00 13.12
N ARG A 271 -31.21 3.13 13.40
CA ARG A 271 -31.60 4.09 14.45
C ARG A 271 -33.05 4.56 14.25
N ALA A 272 -33.39 5.00 13.05
CA ALA A 272 -34.71 5.50 12.69
C ALA A 272 -35.82 4.43 12.83
N MET A 273 -35.57 3.18 12.42
CA MET A 273 -36.57 2.12 12.51
C MET A 273 -36.74 1.54 13.93
N THR A 274 -35.72 1.69 14.79
CA THR A 274 -35.78 1.34 16.23
C THR A 274 -36.28 2.45 17.14
N ALA A 275 -36.40 3.69 16.65
CA ALA A 275 -36.92 4.81 17.42
C ALA A 275 -38.42 4.63 17.72
N ALA A 276 -38.88 5.24 18.83
CA ALA A 276 -40.30 5.26 19.19
C ALA A 276 -41.13 6.09 18.20
N ASP A 277 -40.58 7.24 17.78
CA ASP A 277 -41.09 8.04 16.66
C ASP A 277 -40.44 7.55 15.36
N ARG A 278 -41.22 6.92 14.48
CA ARG A 278 -40.73 6.30 13.24
C ARG A 278 -40.99 7.22 12.04
N PRO A 279 -40.07 7.26 11.06
CA PRO A 279 -40.28 8.04 9.85
C PRO A 279 -41.55 7.58 9.09
N GLY A 280 -42.32 8.54 8.61
CA GLY A 280 -43.59 8.30 7.93
C GLY A 280 -43.42 7.51 6.63
N ASP A 281 -44.48 6.82 6.24
CA ASP A 281 -44.49 5.88 5.11
C ASP A 281 -44.05 6.53 3.77
N ALA A 282 -44.37 7.81 3.58
CA ALA A 282 -43.94 8.61 2.44
C ALA A 282 -42.41 8.81 2.41
N ASP A 283 -41.79 9.20 3.54
CA ASP A 283 -40.34 9.37 3.63
C ASP A 283 -39.61 8.03 3.43
N ARG A 284 -40.16 6.94 3.99
CA ARG A 284 -39.67 5.58 3.79
C ARG A 284 -39.80 5.12 2.33
N ALA A 285 -40.83 5.56 1.60
CA ALA A 285 -40.97 5.29 0.16
C ALA A 285 -39.91 6.05 -0.66
N VAL A 286 -39.73 7.36 -0.43
CA VAL A 286 -38.72 8.18 -1.13
C VAL A 286 -37.29 7.68 -0.86
N ALA A 287 -36.99 7.26 0.37
CA ALA A 287 -35.69 6.68 0.71
C ALA A 287 -35.43 5.36 -0.04
N ARG A 288 -36.44 4.47 -0.14
CA ARG A 288 -36.32 3.20 -0.88
C ARG A 288 -36.13 3.39 -2.38
N ASP A 289 -36.85 4.31 -3.00
CA ASP A 289 -36.72 4.60 -4.44
C ASP A 289 -35.30 5.11 -4.81
N ARG A 290 -34.75 6.00 -3.98
CA ARG A 290 -33.35 6.45 -4.11
C ARG A 290 -32.36 5.31 -3.92
N LEU A 291 -32.60 4.39 -2.99
CA LEU A 291 -31.74 3.22 -2.79
C LEU A 291 -31.81 2.26 -3.99
N ALA A 292 -33.00 1.97 -4.51
CA ALA A 292 -33.18 1.14 -5.71
C ALA A 292 -32.42 1.72 -6.91
N THR A 293 -32.50 3.05 -7.10
CA THR A 293 -31.72 3.77 -8.13
C THR A 293 -30.21 3.59 -7.94
N LEU A 294 -29.69 3.73 -6.71
CA LEU A 294 -28.26 3.53 -6.40
C LEU A 294 -27.81 2.07 -6.63
N ILE A 295 -28.62 1.09 -6.22
CA ILE A 295 -28.37 -0.34 -6.43
C ILE A 295 -28.25 -0.66 -7.92
N GLU A 296 -29.13 -0.11 -8.75
CA GLU A 296 -29.08 -0.33 -10.20
C GLU A 296 -27.87 0.36 -10.85
N LEU A 297 -27.51 1.59 -10.43
CA LEU A 297 -26.28 2.25 -10.88
C LEU A 297 -25.01 1.43 -10.54
N ILE A 298 -24.94 0.87 -9.33
CA ILE A 298 -23.84 -0.04 -8.92
C ILE A 298 -23.85 -1.32 -9.76
N ARG A 299 -25.03 -1.87 -10.05
CA ARG A 299 -25.20 -3.06 -10.91
C ARG A 299 -24.70 -2.81 -12.34
N ILE A 300 -25.02 -1.65 -12.92
CA ILE A 300 -24.59 -1.23 -14.26
C ILE A 300 -23.06 -1.02 -14.31
N ASP A 301 -22.45 -0.31 -13.34
CA ASP A 301 -20.98 -0.12 -13.32
C ASP A 301 -20.24 -1.46 -13.19
N ARG A 302 -20.72 -2.34 -12.32
CA ARG A 302 -20.19 -3.71 -12.13
C ARG A 302 -20.20 -4.51 -13.44
N GLN A 303 -21.24 -4.35 -14.27
CA GLN A 303 -21.34 -4.97 -15.60
C GLN A 303 -20.41 -4.30 -16.63
N ARG A 304 -20.35 -2.96 -16.67
CA ARG A 304 -19.47 -2.21 -17.60
C ARG A 304 -17.99 -2.51 -17.36
N GLY A 305 -17.57 -2.64 -16.10
CA GLY A 305 -16.25 -3.14 -15.71
C GLY A 305 -15.97 -4.60 -16.14
N GLY A 306 -16.99 -5.30 -16.65
CA GLY A 306 -16.94 -6.60 -17.33
C GLY A 306 -16.31 -6.56 -18.72
N SER A 307 -16.80 -5.67 -19.58
CA SER A 307 -16.66 -5.76 -21.05
C SER A 307 -15.32 -5.26 -21.61
N GLY A 308 -14.55 -4.48 -20.83
CA GLY A 308 -13.26 -3.89 -21.23
C GLY A 308 -12.09 -4.88 -21.38
N SER A 309 -12.29 -5.97 -22.13
CA SER A 309 -11.24 -6.92 -22.56
C SER A 309 -11.20 -7.17 -24.07
N SER A 310 -12.08 -6.54 -24.86
CA SER A 310 -11.97 -6.46 -26.32
C SER A 310 -11.85 -4.99 -26.72
N GLY A 311 -10.76 -4.62 -27.41
CA GLY A 311 -10.63 -3.25 -27.95
C GLY A 311 -9.52 -2.35 -27.41
N TYR A 312 -8.38 -2.88 -26.92
CA TYR A 312 -7.12 -2.12 -27.03
C TYR A 312 -6.59 -2.21 -28.47
N ARG A 313 -7.33 -1.61 -29.43
CA ARG A 313 -6.70 -1.13 -30.67
C ARG A 313 -6.04 0.19 -30.34
N THR A 314 -4.74 0.28 -30.56
CA THR A 314 -3.99 1.54 -30.58
C THR A 314 -4.42 2.37 -31.78
N GLY A 315 -5.57 3.05 -31.65
CA GLY A 315 -5.96 4.14 -32.51
C GLY A 315 -5.39 5.44 -31.96
N SER A 316 -4.34 5.94 -32.59
CA SER A 316 -3.80 7.29 -32.32
C SER A 316 -4.77 8.33 -32.87
N ALA A 317 -5.83 8.64 -32.11
CA ALA A 317 -6.72 9.75 -32.37
C ALA A 317 -6.30 10.94 -31.51
N THR A 318 -5.68 11.94 -32.13
CA THR A 318 -5.43 13.26 -31.54
C THR A 318 -6.75 14.00 -31.37
N ALA A 319 -7.49 13.68 -30.31
CA ALA A 319 -8.66 14.44 -29.87
C ALA A 319 -8.20 15.49 -28.86
N SER A 320 -7.89 16.68 -29.37
CA SER A 320 -7.73 17.89 -28.56
C SER A 320 -9.07 18.26 -27.91
N SER A 321 -9.29 17.80 -26.68
CA SER A 321 -10.38 18.23 -25.82
C SER A 321 -9.90 19.29 -24.85
N GLU A 322 -10.26 20.53 -25.15
CA GLU A 322 -10.11 21.69 -24.28
C GLU A 322 -10.96 21.49 -23.01
N PRO A 323 -10.46 21.82 -21.80
CA PRO A 323 -11.20 21.60 -20.57
C PRO A 323 -12.45 22.50 -20.50
N PRO A 324 -13.63 21.98 -20.12
CA PRO A 324 -14.83 22.80 -20.02
C PRO A 324 -14.66 23.89 -18.96
N ALA A 325 -15.06 25.11 -19.31
CA ALA A 325 -14.93 26.29 -18.45
C ALA A 325 -15.64 26.13 -17.09
N PRO A 326 -15.12 26.74 -16.00
CA PRO A 326 -15.72 26.63 -14.68
C PRO A 326 -17.10 27.31 -14.64
N VAL A 327 -18.11 26.55 -14.20
CA VAL A 327 -19.47 27.05 -13.99
C VAL A 327 -19.46 28.19 -12.95
N PRO A 328 -20.05 29.36 -13.24
CA PRO A 328 -20.06 30.47 -12.30
C PRO A 328 -20.88 30.12 -11.05
N ARG A 329 -20.23 30.18 -9.88
CA ARG A 329 -20.91 30.04 -8.58
C ARG A 329 -21.92 31.17 -8.40
N ARG A 330 -23.21 30.86 -8.49
CA ARG A 330 -24.27 31.75 -7.97
C ARG A 330 -24.02 32.00 -6.49
N ALA A 331 -23.85 33.26 -6.10
CA ALA A 331 -23.78 33.64 -4.71
C ALA A 331 -25.13 33.36 -4.03
N VAL A 332 -25.15 32.46 -3.06
CA VAL A 332 -26.31 32.29 -2.17
C VAL A 332 -26.31 33.47 -1.22
N CYS A 333 -27.20 34.44 -1.48
CA CYS A 333 -27.48 35.51 -0.53
C CYS A 333 -28.13 34.90 0.72
N CYS A 334 -27.36 34.77 1.80
CA CYS A 334 -27.90 34.46 3.12
C CYS A 334 -28.80 35.62 3.58
N GLY A 335 -30.11 35.46 3.40
CA GLY A 335 -31.11 36.37 3.95
C GLY A 335 -31.00 36.41 5.47
N ARG A 336 -30.72 37.59 6.04
CA ARG A 336 -30.86 37.80 7.49
C ARG A 336 -32.33 37.73 7.86
N SER A 337 -32.71 36.75 8.69
CA SER A 337 -33.98 36.82 9.39
C SER A 337 -33.93 37.91 10.47
N PRO A 338 -35.03 38.63 10.73
CA PRO A 338 -35.08 39.60 11.82
C PRO A 338 -35.21 38.85 13.15
N ARG A 339 -34.17 38.94 14.01
CA ARG A 339 -34.29 38.50 15.40
C ARG A 339 -35.27 39.43 16.14
N SER A 340 -36.29 38.83 16.75
CA SER A 340 -37.30 39.53 17.54
C SER A 340 -36.67 40.22 18.76
N ALA A 341 -37.21 41.39 19.09
CA ALA A 341 -36.72 42.21 20.19
C ALA A 341 -37.07 41.59 21.55
N ARG A 342 -36.07 41.33 22.40
CA ARG A 342 -36.25 41.28 23.85
C ARG A 342 -35.64 42.54 24.46
N ARG A 343 -36.50 43.36 25.07
CA ARG A 343 -36.09 44.48 25.94
C ARG A 343 -35.52 43.93 27.25
N SER A 344 -34.38 44.47 27.68
CA SER A 344 -34.01 44.62 29.09
C SER A 344 -33.05 45.82 29.22
N PRO A 345 -33.16 46.67 30.27
CA PRO A 345 -32.45 47.95 30.33
C PRO A 345 -31.15 47.89 31.14
N ALA A 346 -30.07 48.51 30.63
CA ALA A 346 -28.89 48.82 31.43
C ALA A 346 -28.19 50.11 30.97
N ARG A 347 -28.32 51.15 31.80
CA ARG A 347 -27.46 52.33 32.03
C ARG A 347 -26.38 52.71 30.99
N ARG A 348 -26.63 53.85 30.33
CA ARG A 348 -25.86 55.12 30.48
C ARG A 348 -24.32 55.03 30.45
N ILE A 349 -23.70 55.58 29.40
CA ILE A 349 -22.65 56.62 29.46
C ILE A 349 -22.57 57.35 28.10
N THR A 350 -22.19 58.63 28.14
CA THR A 350 -22.26 59.64 27.07
C THR A 350 -20.98 59.76 26.25
N GLY A 351 -21.06 60.09 24.95
CA GLY A 351 -19.88 60.54 24.19
C GLY A 351 -20.08 60.74 22.67
N ARG A 352 -20.23 62.01 22.25
CA ARG A 352 -19.87 62.65 20.95
C ARG A 352 -19.61 61.73 19.72
N SER A 353 -20.41 61.84 18.65
CA SER A 353 -20.26 62.79 17.51
C SER A 353 -18.90 62.70 16.78
N SER A 354 -18.80 62.64 15.45
CA SER A 354 -19.70 63.16 14.41
C SER A 354 -19.61 62.38 13.09
N ALA A 355 -20.64 62.51 12.25
CA ALA A 355 -20.65 61.96 10.90
C ALA A 355 -19.90 62.87 9.90
N ARG A 356 -19.38 62.28 8.82
CA ARG A 356 -19.58 62.76 7.43
C ARG A 356 -19.28 61.65 6.42
N ARG A 357 -20.02 61.69 5.31
CA ARG A 357 -20.15 60.65 4.27
C ARG A 357 -20.21 61.34 2.92
N TRP A 358 -19.24 61.09 2.04
CA TRP A 358 -19.32 61.26 0.57
C TRP A 358 -18.27 60.28 -0.01
N THR A 359 -18.63 59.11 -0.55
CA THR A 359 -19.00 58.86 -1.96
C THR A 359 -18.01 59.40 -2.98
N THR A 360 -17.39 58.49 -3.75
CA THR A 360 -17.20 58.69 -5.20
C THR A 360 -17.05 57.34 -5.89
N THR A 361 -17.74 57.18 -7.00
CA THR A 361 -17.65 56.04 -7.92
C THR A 361 -16.37 56.13 -8.74
N ARG A 362 -15.74 54.99 -9.05
CA ARG A 362 -14.96 54.84 -10.28
C ARG A 362 -14.91 53.40 -10.76
N THR A 363 -15.20 53.23 -12.04
CA THR A 363 -15.13 51.99 -12.81
C THR A 363 -13.70 51.72 -13.27
N CYS A 364 -13.27 50.45 -13.26
CA CYS A 364 -12.05 50.02 -13.93
C CYS A 364 -12.40 49.00 -15.02
N ARG A 365 -12.02 49.31 -16.26
CA ARG A 365 -12.12 48.44 -17.43
C ARG A 365 -10.78 47.69 -17.58
N SER A 366 -10.83 46.41 -17.92
CA SER A 366 -9.67 45.52 -18.04
C SER A 366 -9.01 45.60 -19.42
N ALA A 367 -7.70 45.36 -19.46
CA ALA A 367 -6.93 44.97 -20.65
C ALA A 367 -5.81 43.97 -20.25
N PRO A 368 -5.36 43.06 -21.14
CA PRO A 368 -4.64 41.85 -20.75
C PRO A 368 -3.14 41.87 -21.07
N THR A 369 -2.40 40.85 -20.62
CA THR A 369 -1.03 40.56 -21.08
C THR A 369 -0.79 39.06 -21.25
N ALA A 370 0.09 38.72 -22.19
CA ALA A 370 0.28 37.37 -22.70
C ALA A 370 1.68 36.79 -22.42
N ALA A 371 1.73 35.46 -22.34
CA ALA A 371 2.75 34.57 -22.90
C ALA A 371 4.25 34.67 -22.51
N ARG A 372 4.73 33.50 -22.04
CA ARG A 372 6.03 32.81 -22.29
C ARG A 372 7.17 32.88 -21.24
N PRO A 373 8.02 31.81 -21.18
CA PRO A 373 8.85 31.46 -20.01
C PRO A 373 10.36 31.64 -20.25
N PRO A 374 11.21 31.24 -19.29
CA PRO A 374 12.36 30.42 -19.70
C PRO A 374 12.81 29.28 -18.75
N ARG A 375 13.38 28.26 -19.41
CA ARG A 375 14.53 27.37 -19.12
C ARG A 375 14.93 26.92 -17.68
N ARG A 376 15.42 25.68 -17.65
CA ARG A 376 16.11 24.99 -16.54
C ARG A 376 17.54 25.51 -16.33
N TYR A 377 18.00 25.51 -15.07
CA TYR A 377 19.30 24.95 -14.66
C TYR A 377 19.14 24.29 -13.28
N ALA A 378 20.03 23.36 -12.94
CA ALA A 378 19.96 22.58 -11.70
C ALA A 378 21.05 22.99 -10.71
N ALA A 379 20.72 23.03 -9.41
CA ALA A 379 21.68 23.03 -8.31
C ALA A 379 21.08 22.26 -7.13
N TRP A 380 21.89 21.45 -6.47
CA TRP A 380 21.50 20.69 -5.28
C TRP A 380 21.52 21.56 -4.02
N SER A 381 20.65 21.25 -3.05
CA SER A 381 21.05 21.33 -1.65
C SER A 381 20.28 20.31 -0.81
N VAL A 382 21.02 19.56 0.00
CA VAL A 382 20.47 18.68 1.06
C VAL A 382 20.24 19.57 2.27
N GLY A 383 19.01 19.63 2.78
CA GLY A 383 18.65 20.49 3.91
C GLY A 383 17.50 19.92 4.73
N CYS A 384 17.76 19.57 5.98
CA CYS A 384 16.75 19.05 6.90
C CYS A 384 15.73 20.15 7.28
N CYS A 385 14.46 19.99 6.88
CA CYS A 385 13.38 20.88 7.33
C CYS A 385 12.86 20.48 8.72
N ARG A 386 13.47 21.08 9.76
CA ARG A 386 12.91 21.19 11.11
C ARG A 386 12.24 22.58 11.22
N PRO A 387 11.03 22.73 11.77
CA PRO A 387 10.29 23.99 11.69
C PRO A 387 10.87 25.09 12.60
N PRO A 388 10.83 26.38 12.19
CA PRO A 388 11.04 27.54 13.07
C PRO A 388 9.74 27.85 13.85
N GLY A 389 9.73 28.64 14.93
CA GLY A 389 10.83 29.27 15.65
C GLY A 389 10.36 30.44 16.52
N ARG A 390 10.65 30.36 17.83
CA ARG A 390 10.83 31.48 18.80
C ARG A 390 9.68 32.49 19.05
N ARG A 391 9.31 32.61 20.33
CA ARG A 391 9.43 33.89 21.08
C ARG A 391 10.11 33.61 22.43
N CYS A 392 10.79 34.61 23.01
CA CYS A 392 11.65 34.42 24.19
C CYS A 392 11.79 35.72 25.01
N ARG A 393 12.06 35.56 26.33
CA ARG A 393 12.37 36.56 27.38
C ARG A 393 11.21 37.43 27.93
N PRO A 394 11.38 38.04 29.15
CA PRO A 394 12.45 37.90 30.17
C PRO A 394 11.97 37.10 31.43
N ARG A 395 12.77 36.44 32.28
CA ARG A 395 14.04 36.75 33.02
C ARG A 395 13.83 37.42 34.40
N TRP A 396 13.63 36.59 35.44
CA TRP A 396 13.98 36.74 36.87
C TRP A 396 14.39 35.30 37.31
N ALA A 397 15.51 34.98 37.98
CA ALA A 397 16.02 35.37 39.31
C ALA A 397 15.04 34.97 40.44
N ALA A 398 15.38 34.16 41.45
CA ALA A 398 16.62 33.42 41.77
C ALA A 398 16.29 32.12 42.58
N ASP A 399 17.32 31.51 43.21
CA ASP A 399 17.27 30.57 44.34
C ASP A 399 16.80 29.10 44.15
N SER A 400 17.79 28.23 43.99
CA SER A 400 17.86 26.88 44.60
C SER A 400 18.26 27.02 46.10
N PRO A 401 17.93 26.08 47.01
CA PRO A 401 18.45 24.70 46.96
C PRO A 401 17.56 23.59 47.59
N SER A 402 18.18 22.41 47.77
CA SER A 402 17.76 21.21 48.52
C SER A 402 16.87 20.17 47.80
N SER A 403 17.53 19.10 47.38
CA SER A 403 17.04 17.71 47.53
C SER A 403 17.21 17.27 49.01
N PRO A 404 16.77 16.07 49.46
CA PRO A 404 15.98 15.04 48.78
C PRO A 404 14.72 14.65 49.59
N VAL A 405 14.01 13.58 49.18
CA VAL A 405 13.56 12.44 50.04
C VAL A 405 12.62 11.52 49.25
N SER A 406 12.82 10.22 49.43
CA SER A 406 11.99 9.12 48.94
C SER A 406 10.65 9.00 49.64
N CYS A 407 9.58 8.61 48.94
CA CYS A 407 8.56 7.70 49.49
C CYS A 407 7.61 7.13 48.41
N CYS A 408 7.71 5.83 48.16
CA CYS A 408 6.57 5.03 47.70
C CYS A 408 6.04 4.21 48.89
N PRO A 409 4.71 4.04 49.02
CA PRO A 409 4.14 2.90 49.71
C PRO A 409 3.51 1.87 48.75
N ARG A 410 3.65 0.60 49.12
CA ARG A 410 2.93 -0.59 48.60
C ARG A 410 1.40 -0.43 48.80
N SER A 411 0.50 -1.19 48.18
CA SER A 411 0.33 -2.65 48.40
C SER A 411 -0.80 -3.30 47.59
N GLY A 412 -0.75 -4.64 47.44
CA GLY A 412 -1.89 -5.49 47.01
C GLY A 412 -1.61 -6.37 45.77
N GLY A 413 -1.48 -7.70 45.83
CA GLY A 413 -1.37 -8.55 47.02
C GLY A 413 -1.96 -9.97 46.98
N THR A 414 -1.86 -10.73 45.88
CA THR A 414 -2.15 -12.19 45.82
C THR A 414 -1.29 -12.85 44.72
N GLY A 415 -0.77 -14.09 44.80
CA GLY A 415 -0.67 -15.04 45.91
C GLY A 415 -0.60 -16.50 45.42
N ARG A 416 0.54 -17.21 45.62
CA ARG A 416 0.84 -18.63 45.26
C ARG A 416 1.10 -18.88 43.75
N SER A 417 2.02 -19.76 43.30
CA SER A 417 3.01 -20.61 43.99
C SER A 417 4.14 -21.07 43.03
N SER A 418 5.38 -21.16 43.53
CA SER A 418 6.54 -21.87 42.93
C SER A 418 7.01 -22.97 43.93
N PRO A 419 8.10 -23.77 43.77
CA PRO A 419 9.42 -23.57 43.10
C PRO A 419 9.66 -24.61 41.97
N ARG A 420 10.84 -24.94 41.40
CA ARG A 420 12.29 -24.63 41.56
C ARG A 420 12.87 -24.28 40.16
N SER A 421 13.89 -23.44 39.90
CA SER A 421 15.11 -22.96 40.58
C SER A 421 16.38 -23.82 40.43
N TRP A 422 17.10 -23.68 39.31
CA TRP A 422 18.54 -23.92 39.16
C TRP A 422 19.15 -22.94 38.15
N CYS A 423 19.88 -21.92 38.63
CA CYS A 423 20.79 -21.08 37.83
C CYS A 423 21.99 -20.73 38.72
N SER A 424 23.19 -21.17 38.33
CA SER A 424 24.43 -20.92 39.07
C SER A 424 25.03 -19.55 38.72
N PRO A 425 25.60 -18.80 39.68
CA PRO A 425 26.33 -17.56 39.40
C PRO A 425 27.78 -17.82 38.97
N ALA A 426 28.35 -16.90 38.18
CA ALA A 426 29.73 -16.94 37.70
C ALA A 426 30.74 -16.37 38.73
N PRO A 427 32.01 -16.83 38.74
CA PRO A 427 33.05 -16.33 39.64
C PRO A 427 33.71 -15.02 39.15
N PRO A 428 34.29 -14.21 40.06
CA PRO A 428 34.89 -12.91 39.74
C PRO A 428 36.34 -12.99 39.22
N ARG A 429 36.77 -11.94 38.51
CA ARG A 429 38.16 -11.74 38.06
C ARG A 429 39.09 -11.32 39.21
N PRO A 430 40.34 -11.81 39.28
CA PRO A 430 41.39 -11.22 40.12
C PRO A 430 42.02 -9.97 39.46
N ALA A 431 42.64 -9.13 40.28
CA ALA A 431 43.25 -7.85 39.89
C ALA A 431 44.71 -7.98 39.47
N ARG A 432 45.26 -6.87 38.94
CA ARG A 432 46.66 -6.71 38.49
C ARG A 432 47.69 -7.03 39.57
N ARG A 433 48.82 -7.58 39.14
CA ARG A 433 50.14 -6.96 39.33
C ARG A 433 50.82 -6.83 37.97
#